data_AF-A0A955M646-F1
#
_entry.id   AF-A0A955M646-F1
#
_cell.length_a   1.000
_cell.length_b   1.000
_cell.length_c   1.000
_cell.angle_alpha   90.00
_cell.angle_beta   90.00
_cell.angle_gamma   90.00
#
_symmetry.space_group_name_H-M   'P 1'
#
loop_
_entity.id
_entity.type
_entity.pdbx_description
1 polymer ?
#
loop_
_entity_poly.entity_id
_entity_poly.type
_entity_poly.pdbx_seq_one_letter_code
_entity_poly.pdbx_strand_id
1 'polypeptide(L)'
;MMSSAYTTNRYATPTAMTEDPYYTDSIVRPGCRHYRLRRGRLVVGYLQINPRGSRYYSRDNFWWRKAPIEYTQQDRSTETFDANRQMIFEHDVVTIKKQDDDAYAKRGVVEPSPADNSFLINLLEEGTFIPFGRSDPAAPFRDDLKVTGQMFSGG
;
A
#
# COMPACT_ATOMS: atom_id res chain seq x y z
N MET A 1 18.31 41.41 -2.54
CA MET A 1 18.87 40.10 -2.93
C MET A 1 18.90 39.22 -1.69
N MET A 2 18.30 38.04 -1.80
CA MET A 2 18.02 37.12 -0.70
C MET A 2 19.28 36.42 -0.17
N SER A 3 19.30 36.12 1.12
CA SER A 3 19.74 34.81 1.61
C SER A 3 19.11 34.56 2.99
N SER A 4 18.04 33.77 2.99
CA SER A 4 17.41 33.24 4.22
C SER A 4 18.10 31.92 4.56
N ALA A 5 18.69 31.86 5.74
CA ALA A 5 19.30 30.65 6.28
C ALA A 5 18.23 29.56 6.47
N TYR A 6 18.42 28.40 5.86
CA TYR A 6 17.65 27.20 6.17
C TYR A 6 18.19 26.57 7.44
N THR A 7 17.38 26.63 8.50
CA THR A 7 17.55 25.92 9.76
C THR A 7 17.73 24.42 9.52
N THR A 8 18.82 23.87 10.05
CA THR A 8 19.18 22.45 9.96
C THR A 8 18.15 21.60 10.71
N ASN A 9 17.49 20.70 9.99
CA ASN A 9 16.48 19.81 10.54
C ASN A 9 17.16 18.72 11.40
N ARG A 10 16.83 18.67 12.70
CA ARG A 10 17.44 17.76 13.70
C ARG A 10 16.80 16.36 13.71
N TYR A 11 16.68 15.72 12.55
CA TYR A 11 16.31 14.31 12.51
C TYR A 11 17.58 13.49 12.32
N ALA A 12 18.11 12.97 13.43
CA ALA A 12 19.23 12.03 13.38
C ALA A 12 18.73 10.70 12.79
N THR A 13 18.98 10.49 11.50
CA THR A 13 18.85 9.17 10.88
C THR A 13 19.88 8.24 11.54
N PRO A 14 19.50 7.07 12.06
CA PRO A 14 20.46 6.14 12.64
C PRO A 14 21.50 5.76 11.58
N THR A 15 22.77 6.07 11.85
CA THR A 15 23.92 5.96 10.93
C THR A 15 24.08 4.57 10.29
N ALA A 16 23.55 3.52 10.91
CA ALA A 16 23.60 2.15 10.38
C ALA A 16 22.57 1.85 9.26
N MET A 17 21.61 2.75 8.97
CA MET A 17 20.58 2.51 7.94
C MET A 17 20.89 3.14 6.58
N THR A 18 21.78 4.14 6.52
CA THR A 18 22.13 4.88 5.31
C THR A 18 23.06 4.12 4.34
N GLU A 19 23.61 2.97 4.76
CA GLU A 19 24.52 2.15 3.94
C GLU A 19 23.81 1.09 3.08
N ASP A 20 22.51 0.82 3.31
CA ASP A 20 21.74 0.01 2.36
C ASP A 20 21.36 0.91 1.17
N PRO A 21 21.85 0.65 -0.06
CA PRO A 21 21.50 1.45 -1.23
C PRO A 21 20.00 1.39 -1.56
N TYR A 22 19.26 0.48 -0.92
CA TYR A 22 17.82 0.39 -0.98
C TYR A 22 17.11 1.11 0.17
N TYR A 23 17.81 1.79 1.09
CA TYR A 23 17.20 2.63 2.13
C TYR A 23 16.78 4.00 1.57
N THR A 24 15.49 4.30 1.65
CA THR A 24 14.89 5.58 1.21
C THR A 24 13.71 5.94 2.12
N ASP A 25 13.41 7.22 2.31
CA ASP A 25 12.18 7.63 3.02
C ASP A 25 10.90 7.48 2.16
N SER A 26 10.97 6.77 1.01
CA SER A 26 9.82 6.55 0.13
C SER A 26 9.00 5.32 0.51
N ILE A 27 7.68 5.48 0.49
CA ILE A 27 6.70 4.43 0.82
C ILE A 27 6.75 3.27 -0.17
N VAL A 28 6.95 3.56 -1.47
CA VAL A 28 7.26 2.54 -2.49
C VAL A 28 8.72 2.64 -2.85
N ARG A 29 9.42 1.51 -2.75
CA ARG A 29 10.79 1.38 -3.26
C ARG A 29 10.82 0.45 -4.47
N PRO A 30 11.40 0.87 -5.60
CA PRO A 30 11.51 0.02 -6.78
C PRO A 30 12.12 -1.35 -6.45
N GLY A 31 11.46 -2.42 -6.88
CA GLY A 31 11.90 -3.80 -6.66
C GLY A 31 11.74 -4.32 -5.22
N CYS A 32 11.28 -3.49 -4.28
CA CYS A 32 10.96 -3.95 -2.93
C CYS A 32 9.52 -4.43 -2.85
N ARG A 33 9.27 -5.54 -2.14
CA ARG A 33 7.92 -6.01 -1.85
C ARG A 33 7.40 -5.35 -0.58
N HIS A 34 6.15 -4.90 -0.59
CA HIS A 34 5.52 -4.22 0.55
C HIS A 34 4.31 -5.03 1.04
N TYR A 35 4.13 -5.06 2.36
CA TYR A 35 3.05 -5.79 3.03
C TYR A 35 2.48 -4.96 4.17
N ARG A 36 1.17 -5.07 4.39
CA ARG A 36 0.50 -4.63 5.62
C ARG A 36 0.48 -5.80 6.60
N LEU A 37 0.84 -5.55 7.85
CA LEU A 37 0.92 -6.54 8.92
C LEU A 37 -0.32 -6.47 9.80
N ARG A 38 -0.95 -7.61 10.06
CA ARG A 38 -2.17 -7.68 10.89
C ARG A 38 -2.04 -8.66 12.06
N ARG A 39 -2.79 -8.35 13.12
CA ARG A 39 -3.10 -9.26 14.23
C ARG A 39 -4.62 -9.36 14.35
N GLY A 40 -5.20 -10.38 13.73
CA GLY A 40 -6.65 -10.47 13.57
C GLY A 40 -7.19 -9.28 12.77
N ARG A 41 -8.06 -8.48 13.38
CA ARG A 41 -8.66 -7.29 12.73
C ARG A 41 -7.83 -6.00 12.87
N LEU A 42 -6.70 -6.06 13.57
CA LEU A 42 -5.87 -4.88 13.83
C LEU A 42 -4.69 -4.82 12.86
N VAL A 43 -4.50 -3.67 12.21
CA VAL A 43 -3.24 -3.35 11.51
C VAL A 43 -2.20 -2.97 12.55
N VAL A 44 -1.09 -3.72 12.61
CA VAL A 44 -0.02 -3.54 13.59
C VAL A 44 1.24 -2.90 13.01
N GLY A 45 1.30 -2.79 11.68
CA GLY A 45 2.38 -2.11 10.97
C GLY A 45 2.49 -2.56 9.52
N TYR A 46 3.68 -2.38 8.97
CA TYR A 46 4.03 -2.61 7.59
C TYR A 46 5.39 -3.29 7.51
N LEU A 47 5.58 -4.10 6.48
CA LEU A 47 6.83 -4.77 6.15
C LEU A 47 7.24 -4.43 4.73
N GLN A 48 8.52 -4.15 4.57
CA GLN A 48 9.18 -3.99 3.29
C GLN A 48 10.31 -5.01 3.19
N ILE A 49 10.41 -5.67 2.04
CA ILE A 49 11.47 -6.63 1.74
C ILE A 49 12.20 -6.14 0.49
N ASN A 50 13.49 -5.81 0.61
CA ASN A 50 14.29 -5.38 -0.53
C ASN A 50 14.66 -6.56 -1.46
N PRO A 51 15.22 -6.30 -2.67
CA PRO A 51 15.64 -7.36 -3.58
C PRO A 51 16.68 -8.34 -3.01
N ARG A 52 17.46 -7.89 -2.01
CA ARG A 52 18.45 -8.71 -1.30
C ARG A 52 17.84 -9.52 -0.13
N GLY A 53 16.53 -9.44 0.09
CA GLY A 53 15.82 -10.14 1.15
C GLY A 53 15.87 -9.49 2.53
N SER A 54 16.49 -8.31 2.68
CA SER A 54 16.49 -7.59 3.96
C SER A 54 15.09 -7.07 4.28
N ARG A 55 14.69 -7.21 5.56
CA ARG A 55 13.36 -6.86 6.05
C ARG A 55 13.41 -5.57 6.87
N TYR A 56 12.47 -4.68 6.57
CA TYR A 56 12.27 -3.41 7.26
C TYR A 56 10.81 -3.32 7.70
N TYR A 57 10.60 -2.83 8.92
CA TYR A 57 9.30 -2.74 9.55
C TYR A 57 8.98 -1.30 9.92
N SER A 58 7.72 -0.93 9.79
CA SER A 58 7.21 0.38 10.20
C SER A 58 5.87 0.23 10.92
N ARG A 59 5.59 1.07 11.91
CA ARG A 59 4.26 1.12 12.57
C ARG A 59 3.31 2.10 11.88
N ASP A 60 3.84 3.04 11.12
CA ASP A 60 3.11 4.17 10.54
C ASP A 60 3.31 4.33 9.03
N ASN A 61 4.11 3.46 8.40
CA ASN A 61 4.49 3.47 6.99
C ASN A 61 5.47 4.59 6.58
N PHE A 62 5.95 5.40 7.53
CA PHE A 62 6.91 6.48 7.29
C PHE A 62 8.29 6.13 7.84
N TRP A 63 8.36 5.57 9.05
CA TRP A 63 9.62 5.29 9.72
C TRP A 63 9.94 3.79 9.70
N TRP A 64 10.98 3.42 8.97
CA TRP A 64 11.36 2.03 8.72
C TRP A 64 12.59 1.63 9.53
N ARG A 65 12.54 0.46 10.16
CA ARG A 65 13.62 -0.08 11.00
C ARG A 65 13.74 -1.59 10.88
N LYS A 66 14.88 -2.16 11.24
CA LYS A 66 15.08 -3.63 11.23
C LYS A 66 14.43 -4.37 12.40
N ALA A 67 13.82 -3.65 13.35
CA ALA A 67 13.16 -4.24 14.51
C ALA A 67 11.82 -4.90 14.09
N PRO A 68 11.67 -6.24 14.23
CA PRO A 68 10.45 -6.94 13.83
C PRO A 68 9.21 -6.47 14.58
N ILE A 69 8.07 -6.55 13.91
CA ILE A 69 6.74 -6.40 14.51
C ILE A 69 6.10 -7.77 14.53
N GLU A 70 5.49 -8.15 15.64
CA GLU A 70 4.73 -9.40 15.75
C GLU A 70 3.37 -9.28 15.05
N TYR A 71 3.10 -10.17 14.10
CA TYR A 71 1.86 -10.24 13.33
C TYR A 71 1.43 -11.70 13.13
N THR A 72 0.17 -11.92 12.83
CA THR A 72 -0.39 -13.25 12.50
C THR A 72 -0.83 -13.35 11.04
N GLN A 73 -1.03 -12.22 10.35
CA GLN A 73 -1.36 -12.18 8.93
C GLN A 73 -0.59 -11.08 8.19
N GLN A 74 -0.47 -11.22 6.87
CA GLN A 74 0.08 -10.21 5.98
C GLN A 74 -0.84 -10.02 4.77
N ASP A 75 -1.01 -8.77 4.34
CA ASP A 75 -1.69 -8.43 3.09
C ASP A 75 -0.65 -7.86 2.12
N ARG A 76 -0.55 -8.39 0.91
CA ARG A 76 0.37 -7.88 -0.11
C ARG A 76 -0.09 -6.49 -0.56
N SER A 77 0.88 -5.59 -0.77
CA SER A 77 0.61 -4.30 -1.42
C SER A 77 0.40 -4.49 -2.92
N THR A 78 -0.49 -3.70 -3.50
CA THR A 78 -0.63 -3.58 -4.96
C THR A 78 0.34 -2.59 -5.58
N GLU A 79 1.18 -1.94 -4.75
CA GLU A 79 2.05 -0.81 -5.09
C GLU A 79 1.31 0.36 -5.76
N THR A 80 -0.02 0.35 -5.69
CA THR A 80 -0.91 1.37 -6.22
C THR A 80 -1.52 2.14 -5.06
N PHE A 81 -1.89 3.38 -5.33
CA PHE A 81 -2.46 4.27 -4.36
C PHE A 81 -3.89 4.63 -4.75
N ASP A 82 -4.67 5.06 -3.78
CA ASP A 82 -5.96 5.69 -4.02
C ASP A 82 -5.83 7.21 -4.20
N ALA A 83 -6.97 7.90 -4.36
CA ALA A 83 -7.05 9.35 -4.50
C ALA A 83 -6.52 10.12 -3.27
N ASN A 84 -6.53 9.51 -2.08
CA ASN A 84 -6.00 10.10 -0.85
C ASN A 84 -4.51 9.77 -0.61
N ARG A 85 -3.86 9.14 -1.60
CA ARG A 85 -2.49 8.65 -1.48
C ARG A 85 -2.32 7.59 -0.39
N GLN A 86 -3.39 6.86 -0.07
CA GLN A 86 -3.31 5.64 0.72
C GLN A 86 -2.90 4.49 -0.21
N MET A 87 -1.88 3.73 0.20
CA MET A 87 -1.48 2.52 -0.52
C MET A 87 -2.59 1.47 -0.39
N ILE A 88 -2.91 0.81 -1.49
CA ILE A 88 -3.93 -0.24 -1.56
C ILE A 88 -3.27 -1.59 -1.31
N PHE A 89 -3.91 -2.40 -0.49
CA PHE A 89 -3.48 -3.75 -0.14
C PHE A 89 -4.55 -4.78 -0.47
N GLU A 90 -4.17 -6.05 -0.46
CA GLU A 90 -5.11 -7.17 -0.48
C GLU A 90 -6.20 -6.99 0.59
N HIS A 91 -7.40 -7.37 0.20
CA HIS A 91 -8.63 -7.29 0.99
C HIS A 91 -9.09 -5.86 1.31
N ASP A 92 -8.49 -4.82 0.74
CA ASP A 92 -9.05 -3.47 0.83
C ASP A 92 -10.39 -3.40 0.11
N VAL A 93 -11.36 -2.76 0.75
CA VAL A 93 -12.62 -2.39 0.11
C VAL A 93 -12.42 -1.02 -0.52
N VAL A 94 -12.54 -0.96 -1.83
CA VAL A 94 -12.42 0.26 -2.62
C VAL A 94 -13.78 0.67 -3.16
N THR A 95 -13.98 1.98 -3.21
CA THR A 95 -15.09 2.61 -3.91
C THR A 95 -14.56 3.20 -5.20
N ILE A 96 -15.22 2.88 -6.31
CA ILE A 96 -14.85 3.34 -7.66
C ILE A 96 -15.83 4.45 -8.06
N LYS A 97 -15.32 5.65 -8.29
CA LYS A 97 -16.11 6.76 -8.84
C LYS A 97 -16.49 6.45 -10.28
N LYS A 98 -17.74 6.74 -10.65
CA LYS A 98 -18.11 6.86 -12.06
C LYS A 98 -17.79 8.26 -12.55
N GLN A 99 -17.36 8.36 -13.80
CA GLN A 99 -16.95 9.60 -14.44
C GLN A 99 -18.07 10.65 -14.53
N ASP A 100 -19.34 10.24 -14.42
CA ASP A 100 -20.51 11.10 -14.72
C ASP A 100 -21.58 11.19 -13.60
N ASP A 101 -21.45 10.48 -12.47
CA ASP A 101 -22.49 10.52 -11.42
C ASP A 101 -21.96 10.12 -10.03
N ASP A 102 -22.10 11.01 -9.05
CA ASP A 102 -21.73 10.78 -7.63
C ASP A 102 -22.69 9.79 -6.93
N ALA A 103 -23.84 9.47 -7.55
CA ALA A 103 -24.92 8.71 -6.90
C ALA A 103 -24.70 7.19 -6.83
N TYR A 104 -23.79 6.62 -7.63
CA TYR A 104 -23.58 5.17 -7.70
C TYR A 104 -22.10 4.79 -7.80
N ALA A 105 -21.34 5.10 -6.76
CA ALA A 105 -19.97 4.61 -6.64
C ALA A 105 -19.98 3.10 -6.36
N LYS A 106 -19.46 2.29 -7.29
CA LYS A 106 -19.40 0.83 -7.12
C LYS A 106 -18.42 0.46 -6.02
N ARG A 107 -18.68 -0.62 -5.28
CA ARG A 107 -17.75 -1.11 -4.26
C ARG A 107 -17.16 -2.43 -4.69
N GLY A 108 -15.89 -2.62 -4.39
CA GLY A 108 -15.24 -3.89 -4.64
C GLY A 108 -14.15 -4.19 -3.63
N VAL A 109 -13.76 -5.46 -3.58
CA VAL A 109 -12.67 -5.95 -2.73
C VAL A 109 -11.47 -6.22 -3.60
N VAL A 110 -10.30 -5.74 -3.19
CA VAL A 110 -9.04 -6.05 -3.85
C VAL A 110 -8.64 -7.48 -3.50
N GLU A 111 -8.53 -8.34 -4.51
CA GLU A 111 -8.21 -9.75 -4.35
C GLU A 111 -7.00 -10.12 -5.23
N PRO A 112 -6.15 -11.06 -4.79
CA PRO A 112 -5.13 -11.62 -5.67
C PRO A 112 -5.79 -12.33 -6.85
N SER A 113 -5.27 -12.11 -8.06
CA SER A 113 -5.68 -12.88 -9.23
C SER A 113 -5.26 -14.35 -9.03
N PRO A 114 -6.12 -15.34 -9.31
CA PRO A 114 -5.72 -16.75 -9.29
C PRO A 114 -4.87 -17.14 -10.51
N ALA A 115 -4.87 -16.33 -11.57
CA ALA A 115 -4.20 -16.65 -12.82
C ALA A 115 -2.71 -16.27 -12.81
N ASP A 116 -2.34 -15.26 -12.04
CA ASP A 116 -1.01 -14.66 -12.05
C ASP A 116 -0.69 -13.89 -10.75
N ASN A 117 0.43 -13.17 -10.74
CA ASN A 117 0.86 -12.38 -9.58
C ASN A 117 0.20 -10.98 -9.53
N SER A 118 -0.92 -10.74 -10.23
CA SER A 118 -1.63 -9.46 -10.25
C SER A 118 -2.76 -9.38 -9.21
N PHE A 119 -3.56 -8.32 -9.30
CA PHE A 119 -4.74 -8.09 -8.46
C PHE A 119 -5.98 -7.87 -9.32
N LEU A 120 -7.13 -8.12 -8.72
CA LEU A 120 -8.44 -7.86 -9.28
C LEU A 120 -9.24 -7.06 -8.24
N ILE A 121 -10.21 -6.27 -8.71
CA ILE A 121 -11.26 -5.73 -7.85
C ILE A 121 -12.52 -6.55 -8.11
N ASN A 122 -12.94 -7.32 -7.11
CA ASN A 122 -14.19 -8.07 -7.10
C ASN A 122 -15.35 -7.16 -6.69
N LEU A 123 -16.21 -6.80 -7.63
CA LEU A 123 -17.35 -5.92 -7.39
C LEU A 123 -18.41 -6.64 -6.55
N LEU A 124 -18.70 -6.06 -5.38
CA LEU A 124 -19.55 -6.69 -4.37
C LEU A 124 -21.00 -6.83 -4.82
N GLU A 125 -21.51 -5.87 -5.59
CA GLU A 125 -22.90 -5.85 -6.04
C GLU A 125 -23.15 -6.68 -7.31
N GLU A 126 -22.11 -6.90 -8.13
CA GLU A 126 -22.24 -7.47 -9.47
C GLU A 126 -21.56 -8.84 -9.62
N GLY A 127 -20.74 -9.26 -8.65
CA GLY A 127 -19.96 -10.50 -8.72
C GLY A 127 -18.99 -10.55 -9.90
N THR A 128 -18.61 -9.38 -10.42
CA THR A 128 -17.76 -9.21 -11.59
C THR A 128 -16.37 -8.73 -11.16
N PHE A 129 -15.34 -9.16 -11.88
CA PHE A 129 -13.95 -8.80 -11.58
C PHE A 129 -13.43 -7.76 -12.57
N ILE A 130 -12.75 -6.73 -12.06
CA ILE A 130 -12.03 -5.74 -12.86
C ILE A 130 -10.53 -5.95 -12.64
N PRO A 131 -9.71 -6.04 -13.69
CA PRO A 131 -8.26 -6.07 -13.53
C PRO A 131 -7.73 -4.86 -12.77
N PHE A 132 -6.74 -5.07 -11.89
CA PHE A 132 -6.21 -4.03 -11.04
C PHE A 132 -4.69 -4.17 -10.83
N GLY A 133 -3.97 -3.06 -11.04
CA GLY A 133 -2.53 -3.02 -10.81
C GLY A 133 -1.80 -2.05 -11.73
N ARG A 134 -0.51 -1.88 -11.45
CA ARG A 134 0.35 -0.82 -12.02
C ARG A 134 0.49 -0.83 -13.55
N SER A 135 0.19 -1.93 -14.22
CA SER A 135 0.47 -2.12 -15.66
C SER A 135 -0.75 -2.49 -16.49
N ASP A 136 -1.96 -2.46 -15.93
CA ASP A 136 -3.16 -2.82 -16.68
C ASP A 136 -3.83 -1.56 -17.27
N PRO A 137 -3.95 -1.44 -18.60
CA PRO A 137 -4.60 -0.29 -19.23
C PRO A 137 -6.11 -0.20 -18.95
N ALA A 138 -6.74 -1.29 -18.49
CA ALA A 138 -8.13 -1.34 -18.07
C ALA A 138 -8.31 -1.13 -16.57
N ALA A 139 -7.22 -1.00 -15.79
CA ALA A 139 -7.33 -0.69 -14.37
C ALA A 139 -7.93 0.72 -14.16
N PRO A 140 -8.83 0.88 -13.19
CA PRO A 140 -9.35 2.20 -12.83
C PRO A 140 -8.20 3.14 -12.47
N PHE A 141 -8.32 4.41 -12.88
CA PHE A 141 -7.32 5.40 -12.53
C PHE A 141 -7.27 5.59 -11.01
N ARG A 142 -6.07 5.88 -10.53
CA ARG A 142 -5.77 6.14 -9.12
C ARG A 142 -6.77 7.12 -8.49
N ASP A 143 -7.14 8.17 -9.23
CA ASP A 143 -7.98 9.27 -8.75
C ASP A 143 -9.47 8.90 -8.64
N ASP A 144 -9.86 7.78 -9.25
CA ASP A 144 -11.22 7.24 -9.19
C ASP A 144 -11.42 6.24 -8.05
N LEU A 145 -10.33 5.81 -7.41
CA LEU A 145 -10.37 4.86 -6.30
C LEU A 145 -10.28 5.57 -4.95
N LYS A 146 -11.08 5.09 -4.00
CA LYS A 146 -10.96 5.46 -2.59
C LYS A 146 -11.06 4.22 -1.72
N VAL A 147 -10.09 4.00 -0.85
CA VAL A 147 -10.21 2.94 0.17
C VAL A 147 -11.26 3.37 1.20
N THR A 148 -12.27 2.54 1.41
CA THR A 148 -13.39 2.80 2.34
C THR A 148 -13.50 1.78 3.46
N GLY A 149 -12.78 0.66 3.36
CA GLY A 149 -12.77 -0.36 4.40
C GLY A 149 -11.76 -1.46 4.12
N GLN A 150 -11.82 -2.50 4.94
CA GLN A 150 -10.97 -3.68 4.83
C GLN A 150 -11.83 -4.91 5.12
N MET A 151 -11.70 -5.92 4.28
CA MET A 151 -12.24 -7.25 4.54
C MET A 151 -11.26 -8.04 5.41
N PHE A 152 -11.83 -8.78 6.35
CA PHE A 152 -11.09 -9.72 7.17
C PHE A 152 -11.59 -11.10 6.81
N SER A 153 -10.70 -11.94 6.25
CA SER A 153 -10.99 -13.36 6.17
C SER A 153 -11.19 -13.88 7.60
N GLY A 154 -12.31 -14.56 7.82
CA GLY A 154 -12.52 -15.29 9.08
C GLY A 154 -11.42 -16.32 9.24
N GLY A 155 -10.78 -16.32 10.41
CA GLY A 155 -9.87 -17.40 10.81
C GLY A 155 -10.63 -18.67 11.15
#